data_AF-A0A372RVV7-F1
#
_entry.id   AF-A0A372RVV7-F1
#
_cell.length_a   1.000
_cell.length_b   1.000
_cell.length_c   1.000
_cell.angle_alpha   90.00
_cell.angle_beta   90.00
_cell.angle_gamma   90.00
#
_symmetry.space_group_name_H-M   'P 1'
#
loop_
_entity.id
_entity.type
_entity.pdbx_description
1 polymer ?
#
loop_
_entity_poly.entity_id
_entity_poly.type
_entity_poly.pdbx_seq_one_letter_code
_entity_poly.pdbx_strand_id
1 'polypeptide(L)'
;MWDNIDDAGWDKCRKNWAELDNNTGNIYRIIEEHKTATNNIVVLLEVLKRFENMEALSALSVYRNFISDFFEEVEARLGTNVWVKVRAAINRKLRNRKVDFKRDEEEYISKLRNFLQEINMTVEDIELIMILKKNNAVFHKRERLEPKELKEKFETLFPEDLKGFKDSIRKVFDALNNWDRN
;
A
#
# COMPACT_ATOMS: atom_id res chain seq x y z
N MET A 1 -7.00 65.97 -40.01
CA MET A 1 -7.50 64.58 -39.94
C MET A 1 -7.76 64.20 -38.47
N TRP A 2 -8.54 65.04 -37.80
CA TRP A 2 -9.13 64.80 -36.47
C TRP A 2 -10.53 65.39 -36.61
N ASP A 3 -11.41 64.64 -37.27
CA ASP A 3 -12.83 64.98 -37.22
C ASP A 3 -13.31 64.70 -35.80
N ASN A 4 -13.97 65.71 -35.25
CA ASN A 4 -14.37 65.85 -33.86
C ASN A 4 -15.08 64.60 -33.34
N ILE A 5 -14.49 63.97 -32.32
CA ILE A 5 -15.28 63.16 -31.38
C ILE A 5 -16.21 64.15 -30.69
N ASP A 6 -17.51 64.05 -30.97
CA ASP A 6 -18.53 64.82 -30.29
C ASP A 6 -18.64 64.40 -28.81
N ASP A 7 -19.35 65.19 -27.99
CA ASP A 7 -19.51 64.90 -26.57
C ASP A 7 -20.11 63.50 -26.33
N ALA A 8 -20.94 63.01 -27.25
CA ALA A 8 -21.51 61.67 -27.22
C ALA A 8 -20.45 60.56 -27.40
N GLY A 9 -19.45 60.78 -28.26
CA GLY A 9 -18.29 59.90 -28.43
C GLY A 9 -17.39 59.85 -27.19
N TRP A 10 -17.18 60.97 -26.52
CA TRP A 10 -16.44 61.03 -25.24
C TRP A 10 -17.19 60.35 -24.09
N ASP A 11 -18.50 60.51 -24.02
CA ASP A 11 -19.35 59.80 -23.05
C ASP A 11 -19.33 58.29 -23.26
N LYS A 12 -19.37 57.84 -24.52
CA LYS A 12 -19.25 56.42 -24.86
C LYS A 12 -17.88 55.88 -24.46
N CYS A 13 -16.80 56.61 -24.72
CA CYS A 13 -15.46 56.21 -24.28
C CYS A 13 -15.34 56.11 -22.76
N ARG A 14 -15.92 57.06 -22.01
CA ARG A 14 -15.96 57.01 -20.53
C ARG A 14 -16.73 55.80 -20.01
N LYS A 15 -17.90 55.50 -20.59
CA LYS A 15 -18.70 54.32 -20.22
C LYS A 15 -17.96 53.02 -20.49
N ASN A 16 -17.35 52.89 -21.68
CA ASN A 16 -16.56 51.72 -22.03
C ASN A 16 -15.36 51.52 -21.08
N TRP A 17 -14.70 52.62 -20.67
CA TRP A 17 -13.61 52.54 -19.70
C TRP A 17 -14.10 52.09 -18.32
N ALA A 18 -15.22 52.63 -17.84
CA ALA A 18 -15.80 52.22 -16.57
C ALA A 18 -16.23 50.74 -16.58
N GLU A 19 -16.79 50.25 -17.69
CA GLU A 19 -17.12 48.84 -17.87
C GLU A 19 -15.85 47.97 -17.90
N LEU A 20 -14.79 48.42 -18.58
CA LEU A 20 -13.53 47.70 -18.65
C LEU A 20 -12.86 47.57 -17.28
N ASP A 21 -12.85 48.64 -16.48
CA ASP A 21 -12.32 48.64 -15.11
C ASP A 21 -13.11 47.68 -14.20
N ASN A 22 -14.44 47.75 -14.25
CA ASN A 22 -15.31 46.85 -13.50
C ASN A 22 -15.13 45.38 -13.92
N ASN A 23 -15.03 45.12 -15.22
CA ASN A 23 -14.78 43.77 -15.75
C ASN A 23 -13.42 43.24 -15.32
N THR A 24 -12.40 44.10 -15.29
CA THR A 24 -11.05 43.75 -14.82
C THR A 24 -11.09 43.37 -13.34
N GLY A 25 -11.74 44.16 -12.49
CA GLY A 25 -11.94 43.82 -11.08
C GLY A 25 -12.68 42.51 -10.85
N ASN A 26 -13.72 42.24 -11.65
CA ASN A 26 -14.44 40.97 -11.61
C ASN A 26 -13.55 39.78 -12.01
N ILE A 27 -12.73 39.92 -13.05
CA ILE A 27 -11.77 38.89 -13.49
C ILE A 27 -10.75 38.61 -12.38
N TYR A 28 -10.21 39.64 -11.74
CA TYR A 28 -9.28 39.47 -10.62
C TYR A 28 -9.90 38.67 -9.47
N ARG A 29 -11.15 38.97 -9.11
CA ARG A 29 -11.88 38.20 -8.08
C ARG A 29 -12.05 36.73 -8.49
N ILE A 30 -12.47 36.47 -9.73
CA ILE A 30 -12.63 35.10 -10.25
C ILE A 30 -11.30 34.33 -10.18
N ILE A 31 -10.19 34.99 -10.53
CA ILE A 31 -8.85 34.36 -10.49
C ILE A 31 -8.46 33.98 -9.05
N GLU A 32 -8.70 34.86 -8.07
CA GLU A 32 -8.40 34.57 -6.66
C GLU A 32 -9.30 33.48 -6.08
N GLU A 33 -10.58 33.47 -6.43
CA GLU A 33 -11.51 32.40 -6.07
C GLU A 33 -11.06 31.05 -6.69
N HIS A 34 -10.67 31.06 -7.97
CA HIS A 34 -10.19 29.86 -8.65
C HIS A 34 -8.88 29.34 -8.04
N LYS A 35 -7.95 30.22 -7.68
CA LYS A 35 -6.70 29.87 -6.99
C LYS A 35 -6.97 29.22 -5.64
N THR A 36 -7.91 29.79 -4.87
CA THR A 36 -8.33 29.24 -3.58
C THR A 36 -8.96 27.85 -3.74
N ALA A 37 -9.88 27.69 -4.69
CA ALA A 37 -10.51 26.41 -5.00
C ALA A 37 -9.47 25.35 -5.42
N THR A 38 -8.51 25.74 -6.27
CA THR A 38 -7.42 24.86 -6.72
C THR A 38 -6.56 24.38 -5.54
N ASN A 39 -6.17 25.29 -4.64
CA ASN A 39 -5.41 24.93 -3.45
C ASN A 39 -6.18 23.96 -2.53
N ASN A 40 -7.48 24.19 -2.34
CA ASN A 40 -8.32 23.30 -1.54
C ASN A 40 -8.41 21.89 -2.17
N ILE A 41 -8.49 21.80 -3.50
CA ILE A 41 -8.45 20.51 -4.22
C ILE A 41 -7.12 19.79 -3.99
N VAL A 42 -5.99 20.51 -4.05
CA VAL A 42 -4.66 19.92 -3.79
C VAL A 42 -4.60 19.36 -2.37
N VAL A 43 -5.05 20.12 -1.37
CA VAL A 43 -5.09 19.67 0.03
C VAL A 43 -6.00 18.43 0.19
N LEU A 44 -7.17 18.42 -0.45
CA LEU A 44 -8.08 17.26 -0.43
C LEU A 44 -7.43 16.02 -1.06
N LEU A 45 -6.73 16.16 -2.19
CA LEU A 45 -6.00 15.07 -2.83
C LEU A 45 -4.88 14.51 -1.93
N GLU A 46 -4.16 15.37 -1.22
CA GLU A 46 -3.15 14.94 -0.25
C GLU A 46 -3.76 14.19 0.94
N VAL A 47 -4.90 14.66 1.43
CA VAL A 47 -5.66 14.00 2.50
C VAL A 47 -6.15 12.62 2.03
N LEU A 48 -6.75 12.53 0.84
CA LEU A 48 -7.22 11.27 0.25
C LEU A 48 -6.09 10.26 0.08
N LYS A 49 -4.93 10.68 -0.45
CA LYS A 49 -3.73 9.81 -0.54
C LYS A 49 -3.27 9.30 0.82
N ARG A 50 -3.33 10.14 1.86
CA ARG A 50 -2.99 9.72 3.24
C ARG A 50 -4.01 8.72 3.79
N PHE A 51 -5.30 8.87 3.47
CA PHE A 51 -6.35 7.93 3.85
C PHE A 51 -6.20 6.58 3.14
N GLU A 52 -5.99 6.57 1.82
CA GLU A 52 -5.71 5.35 1.05
C GLU A 52 -4.48 4.61 1.60
N ASN A 53 -3.41 5.35 1.89
CA ASN A 53 -2.25 4.79 2.57
C ASN A 53 -2.64 4.24 3.95
N MET A 54 -3.33 4.98 4.80
CA MET A 54 -3.72 4.47 6.13
C MET A 54 -4.59 3.21 6.07
N GLU A 55 -5.48 3.07 5.09
CA GLU A 55 -6.30 1.88 4.90
C GLU A 55 -5.48 0.69 4.40
N ALA A 56 -4.60 0.91 3.42
CA ALA A 56 -3.60 -0.06 2.98
C ALA A 56 -2.72 -0.54 4.14
N LEU A 57 -2.26 0.38 4.99
CA LEU A 57 -1.45 0.11 6.18
C LEU A 57 -2.22 -0.62 7.29
N SER A 58 -3.52 -0.33 7.43
CA SER A 58 -4.41 -1.06 8.32
C SER A 58 -4.59 -2.50 7.85
N ALA A 59 -4.90 -2.72 6.58
CA ALA A 59 -5.00 -4.05 5.97
C ALA A 59 -3.70 -4.85 6.17
N LEU A 60 -2.57 -4.19 5.93
CA LEU A 60 -1.22 -4.66 6.17
C LEU A 60 -0.94 -5.08 7.62
N SER A 61 -1.47 -4.35 8.60
CA SER A 61 -1.36 -4.71 10.02
C SER A 61 -2.12 -5.98 10.38
N VAL A 62 -3.27 -6.24 9.74
CA VAL A 62 -4.04 -7.47 9.93
C VAL A 62 -3.31 -8.66 9.31
N TYR A 63 -2.68 -8.49 8.13
CA TYR A 63 -1.84 -9.54 7.53
C TYR A 63 -0.69 -9.97 8.44
N ARG A 64 -0.16 -9.08 9.29
CA ARG A 64 0.89 -9.44 10.26
C ARG A 64 0.40 -10.48 11.28
N ASN A 65 -0.82 -10.35 11.77
CA ASN A 65 -1.38 -11.30 12.74
C ASN A 65 -1.51 -12.67 12.07
N PHE A 66 -2.13 -12.73 10.89
CA PHE A 66 -2.25 -13.96 10.10
C PHE A 66 -0.89 -14.59 9.74
N ILE A 67 0.11 -13.77 9.36
CA ILE A 67 1.48 -14.26 9.11
C ILE A 67 2.12 -14.81 10.40
N SER A 68 1.80 -14.22 11.56
CA SER A 68 2.32 -14.70 12.84
C SER A 68 1.65 -16.02 13.22
N ASP A 69 0.34 -16.11 13.12
CA ASP A 69 -0.44 -17.33 13.34
C ASP A 69 0.04 -18.46 12.41
N PHE A 70 0.27 -18.13 11.13
CA PHE A 70 0.86 -19.06 10.16
C PHE A 70 2.24 -19.56 10.59
N PHE A 71 3.13 -18.69 11.06
CA PHE A 71 4.46 -19.14 11.50
C PHE A 71 4.43 -19.93 12.80
N GLU A 72 3.44 -19.70 13.67
CA GLU A 72 3.20 -20.52 14.86
C GLU A 72 2.76 -21.93 14.46
N GLU A 73 1.84 -22.05 13.49
CA GLU A 73 1.42 -23.34 12.94
C GLU A 73 2.54 -24.08 12.20
N VAL A 74 3.34 -23.37 11.40
CA VAL A 74 4.55 -23.93 10.76
C VAL A 74 5.52 -24.44 11.84
N GLU A 75 5.73 -23.69 12.91
CA GLU A 75 6.59 -24.09 14.02
C GLU A 75 6.07 -25.36 14.73
N ALA A 76 4.76 -25.42 14.98
CA ALA A 76 4.12 -26.56 15.64
C ALA A 76 4.22 -27.83 14.80
N ARG A 77 3.95 -27.74 13.49
CA ARG A 77 3.90 -28.89 12.57
C ARG A 77 5.29 -29.36 12.13
N LEU A 78 6.20 -28.43 11.84
CA LEU A 78 7.58 -28.75 11.41
C LEU A 78 8.48 -29.12 12.59
N GLY A 79 8.09 -28.71 13.79
CA GLY A 79 8.83 -28.88 15.04
C GLY A 79 9.79 -27.72 15.31
N THR A 80 9.75 -27.18 16.54
CA THR A 80 10.51 -26.01 16.99
C THR A 80 12.00 -26.07 16.64
N ASN A 81 12.67 -27.20 16.85
CA ASN A 81 14.10 -27.32 16.56
C ASN A 81 14.41 -27.15 15.06
N VAL A 82 13.61 -27.79 14.20
CA VAL A 82 13.76 -27.66 12.74
C VAL A 82 13.46 -26.23 12.32
N TRP A 83 12.37 -25.65 12.81
CA TRP A 83 11.96 -24.30 12.46
C TRP A 83 12.97 -23.22 12.89
N VAL A 84 13.60 -23.35 14.05
CA VAL A 84 14.68 -22.44 14.49
C VAL A 84 15.84 -22.46 13.50
N LYS A 85 16.25 -23.64 13.02
CA LYS A 85 17.34 -23.80 12.04
C LYS A 85 16.97 -23.25 10.67
N VAL A 86 15.75 -23.51 10.21
CA VAL A 86 15.19 -22.94 8.97
C VAL A 86 15.18 -21.42 9.01
N ARG A 87 14.63 -20.81 10.08
CA ARG A 87 14.62 -19.36 10.26
C ARG A 87 16.02 -18.78 10.24
N ALA A 88 16.98 -19.43 10.90
CA ALA A 88 18.37 -19.00 10.92
C ALA A 88 18.99 -19.03 9.51
N ALA A 89 18.78 -20.11 8.76
CA ALA A 89 19.28 -20.28 7.40
C ALA A 89 18.71 -19.23 6.43
N ILE A 90 17.39 -19.02 6.44
CA ILE A 90 16.73 -17.99 5.62
C ILE A 90 17.22 -16.60 6.00
N ASN A 91 17.27 -16.28 7.29
CA ASN A 91 17.77 -14.98 7.75
C ASN A 91 19.23 -14.73 7.35
N ARG A 92 20.07 -15.76 7.37
CA ARG A 92 21.45 -15.69 6.90
C ARG A 92 21.50 -15.46 5.39
N LYS A 93 20.72 -16.20 4.60
CA LYS A 93 20.62 -16.04 3.15
C LYS A 93 20.24 -14.62 2.77
N LEU A 94 19.14 -14.11 3.35
CA LEU A 94 18.64 -12.76 3.13
C LEU A 94 19.64 -11.68 3.54
N ARG A 95 20.23 -11.78 4.74
CA ARG A 95 21.20 -10.78 5.25
C ARG A 95 22.43 -10.64 4.36
N ASN A 96 22.91 -11.77 3.83
CA ASN A 96 24.11 -11.82 3.01
C ASN A 96 23.81 -11.74 1.51
N ARG A 97 22.54 -11.53 1.12
CA ARG A 97 22.06 -11.51 -0.28
C ARG A 97 22.58 -12.72 -1.10
N LYS A 98 22.64 -13.90 -0.46
CA LYS A 98 23.07 -15.13 -1.13
C LYS A 98 21.90 -15.76 -1.88
N VAL A 99 22.20 -16.44 -2.99
CA VAL A 99 21.23 -17.25 -3.72
C VAL A 99 20.97 -18.57 -3.00
N ASP A 100 22.03 -19.19 -2.44
CA ASP A 100 21.96 -20.55 -1.90
C ASP A 100 22.08 -20.65 -0.37
N PHE A 101 21.51 -21.74 0.15
CA PHE A 101 21.71 -22.23 1.50
C PHE A 101 23.08 -22.91 1.65
N LYS A 102 23.58 -22.99 2.88
CA LYS A 102 24.80 -23.77 3.14
C LYS A 102 24.48 -25.25 3.16
N ARG A 103 25.50 -26.08 2.92
CA ARG A 103 25.37 -27.54 2.92
C ARG A 103 24.85 -28.10 4.27
N ASP A 104 25.28 -27.52 5.38
CA ASP A 104 24.83 -27.88 6.74
C ASP A 104 23.41 -27.38 7.07
N GLU A 105 22.85 -26.49 6.25
CA GLU A 105 21.47 -26.01 6.37
C GLU A 105 20.49 -26.86 5.53
N GLU A 106 20.98 -27.57 4.50
CA GLU A 106 20.14 -28.22 3.48
C GLU A 106 19.22 -29.30 4.06
N GLU A 107 19.64 -30.01 5.12
CA GLU A 107 18.77 -30.96 5.82
C GLU A 107 17.48 -30.29 6.32
N TYR A 108 17.61 -29.13 6.97
CA TYR A 108 16.49 -28.40 7.54
C TYR A 108 15.64 -27.73 6.45
N ILE A 109 16.29 -27.20 5.41
CA ILE A 109 15.59 -26.61 4.26
C ILE A 109 14.82 -27.67 3.48
N SER A 110 15.35 -28.88 3.35
CA SER A 110 14.63 -29.99 2.70
C SER A 110 13.39 -30.40 3.49
N LYS A 111 13.48 -30.45 4.84
CA LYS A 111 12.30 -30.68 5.70
C LYS A 111 11.24 -29.60 5.50
N LEU A 112 11.64 -28.33 5.44
CA LEU A 112 10.72 -27.25 5.09
C LEU A 112 10.12 -27.48 3.69
N ARG A 113 10.94 -27.77 2.68
CA ARG A 113 10.51 -27.94 1.29
C ARG A 113 9.43 -29.03 1.16
N ASN A 114 9.60 -30.15 1.84
CA ASN A 114 8.61 -31.23 1.87
C ASN A 114 7.30 -30.81 2.56
N PHE A 115 7.39 -30.15 3.72
CA PHE A 115 6.21 -29.63 4.42
C PHE A 115 5.42 -28.64 3.54
N LEU A 116 6.12 -27.74 2.84
CA LEU A 116 5.48 -26.72 2.02
C LEU A 116 4.78 -27.29 0.77
N GLN A 117 5.20 -28.45 0.27
CA GLN A 117 4.52 -29.11 -0.84
C GLN A 117 3.06 -29.44 -0.50
N GLU A 118 2.79 -29.83 0.75
CA GLU A 118 1.44 -30.16 1.22
C GLU A 118 0.48 -28.97 1.15
N ILE A 119 1.01 -27.75 1.25
CA ILE A 119 0.26 -26.49 1.22
C ILE A 119 0.54 -25.66 -0.05
N ASN A 120 1.10 -26.27 -1.09
CA ASN A 120 1.41 -25.65 -2.38
C ASN A 120 2.27 -24.36 -2.28
N MET A 121 3.21 -24.35 -1.33
CA MET A 121 4.17 -23.26 -1.11
C MET A 121 5.59 -23.67 -1.48
N THR A 122 6.43 -22.67 -1.71
CA THR A 122 7.87 -22.83 -1.92
C THR A 122 8.67 -22.16 -0.80
N VAL A 123 9.97 -22.50 -0.70
CA VAL A 123 10.87 -21.81 0.24
C VAL A 123 10.96 -20.32 -0.09
N GLU A 124 10.84 -19.95 -1.37
CA GLU A 124 10.79 -18.55 -1.80
C GLU A 124 9.55 -17.82 -1.26
N ASP A 125 8.39 -18.49 -1.22
CA ASP A 125 7.19 -17.92 -0.58
C ASP A 125 7.47 -17.57 0.89
N ILE A 126 8.13 -18.46 1.63
CA ILE A 126 8.52 -18.22 3.04
C ILE A 126 9.53 -17.08 3.16
N GLU A 127 10.52 -17.01 2.26
CA GLU A 127 11.48 -15.91 2.22
C GLU A 127 10.80 -14.55 2.02
N LEU A 128 9.86 -14.48 1.07
CA LEU A 128 9.06 -13.28 0.77
C LEU A 128 8.21 -12.85 1.97
N ILE A 129 7.53 -13.78 2.62
CA ILE A 129 6.72 -13.50 3.82
C ILE A 129 7.61 -13.01 4.98
N MET A 130 8.80 -13.59 5.15
CA MET A 130 9.76 -13.15 6.17
C MET A 130 10.33 -11.75 5.89
N ILE A 131 10.52 -11.37 4.62
CA ILE A 131 10.91 -10.01 4.22
C ILE A 131 9.80 -9.03 4.59
N LEU A 132 8.55 -9.35 4.21
CA LEU A 132 7.39 -8.51 4.50
C LEU A 132 7.22 -8.28 6.01
N LYS A 133 7.39 -9.32 6.83
CA LYS A 133 7.33 -9.23 8.30
C LYS A 133 8.43 -8.36 8.91
N LYS A 134 9.60 -8.21 8.26
CA LYS A 134 10.74 -7.42 8.79
C LYS A 134 10.65 -5.93 8.47
N ASN A 135 9.97 -5.53 7.40
CA ASN A 135 9.81 -4.13 7.02
C ASN A 135 8.77 -3.44 7.92
N ASN A 136 9.17 -3.16 9.17
CA ASN A 136 8.36 -2.67 10.28
C ASN A 136 7.88 -1.20 10.16
N ALA A 137 8.25 -0.44 9.14
CA ALA A 137 8.07 1.02 9.14
C ALA A 137 6.60 1.48 9.00
N VAL A 138 5.68 0.58 8.63
CA VAL A 138 4.37 0.99 8.12
C VAL A 138 3.17 0.34 8.85
N PHE A 139 3.41 -0.43 9.90
CA PHE A 139 2.45 -1.43 10.41
C PHE A 139 2.05 -1.22 11.88
N HIS A 140 1.47 -0.07 12.20
CA HIS A 140 0.93 0.21 13.54
C HIS A 140 -0.58 0.43 13.50
N LYS A 141 -1.37 -0.65 13.58
CA LYS A 141 -2.73 -0.67 14.16
C LYS A 141 -3.09 -2.11 14.57
N ARG A 142 -3.93 -2.25 15.59
CA ARG A 142 -4.38 -3.52 16.19
C ARG A 142 -5.86 -3.72 15.91
N GLU A 143 -6.24 -3.88 14.66
CA GLU A 143 -7.61 -4.27 14.33
C GLU A 143 -7.60 -5.73 13.88
N ARG A 144 -8.36 -6.59 14.55
CA ARG A 144 -8.58 -7.97 14.12
C ARG A 144 -9.82 -7.95 13.25
N LEU A 145 -9.66 -8.23 11.95
CA LEU A 145 -10.78 -8.47 11.03
C LEU A 145 -11.04 -9.97 10.94
N GLU A 146 -12.31 -10.33 10.70
CA GLU A 146 -12.71 -11.71 10.41
C GLU A 146 -12.04 -12.22 9.11
N PRO A 147 -11.62 -13.50 9.02
CA PRO A 147 -10.83 -14.03 7.91
C PRO A 147 -11.45 -13.81 6.52
N LYS A 148 -12.78 -13.85 6.43
CA LYS A 148 -13.51 -13.68 5.16
C LYS A 148 -13.50 -12.23 4.67
N GLU A 149 -13.80 -11.27 5.55
CA GLU A 149 -13.73 -9.84 5.23
C GLU A 149 -12.30 -9.42 4.87
N LEU A 150 -11.32 -10.01 5.55
CA LEU A 150 -9.92 -9.75 5.27
C LEU A 150 -9.49 -10.27 3.90
N LYS A 151 -9.95 -11.46 3.48
CA LYS A 151 -9.66 -12.01 2.15
C LYS A 151 -10.30 -11.15 1.05
N GLU A 152 -11.49 -10.62 1.28
CA GLU A 152 -12.16 -9.72 0.35
C GLU A 152 -11.45 -8.36 0.22
N LYS A 153 -11.04 -7.76 1.35
CA LYS A 153 -10.19 -6.56 1.36
C LYS A 153 -8.80 -6.81 0.77
N PHE A 154 -8.24 -8.00 0.95
CA PHE A 154 -6.97 -8.40 0.34
C PHE A 154 -7.06 -8.46 -1.19
N GLU A 155 -8.13 -9.02 -1.75
CA GLU A 155 -8.21 -9.08 -3.20
C GLU A 155 -8.45 -7.70 -3.83
N THR A 156 -9.12 -6.80 -3.12
CA THR A 156 -9.57 -5.49 -3.63
C THR A 156 -8.64 -4.32 -3.33
N LEU A 157 -7.99 -4.29 -2.16
CA LEU A 157 -7.25 -3.13 -1.63
C LEU A 157 -5.76 -3.41 -1.40
N PHE A 158 -5.23 -4.54 -1.86
CA PHE A 158 -3.82 -4.85 -1.66
C PHE A 158 -2.91 -3.88 -2.43
N PRO A 159 -1.88 -3.28 -1.80
CA PRO A 159 -1.08 -2.25 -2.42
C PRO A 159 -0.37 -2.76 -3.69
N GLU A 160 -0.48 -2.02 -4.78
CA GLU A 160 0.15 -2.39 -6.05
C GLU A 160 1.69 -2.44 -5.92
N ASP A 161 2.27 -1.59 -5.08
CA ASP A 161 3.71 -1.59 -4.74
C ASP A 161 4.20 -2.90 -4.08
N LEU A 162 3.28 -3.69 -3.54
CA LEU A 162 3.56 -4.98 -2.89
C LEU A 162 3.09 -6.18 -3.72
N LYS A 163 2.64 -5.98 -4.96
CA LYS A 163 2.06 -7.03 -5.82
C LYS A 163 2.92 -8.30 -5.90
N GLY A 164 4.24 -8.18 -5.85
CA GLY A 164 5.18 -9.32 -5.83
C GLY A 164 5.05 -10.25 -4.62
N PHE A 165 4.38 -9.81 -3.55
CA PHE A 165 4.09 -10.61 -2.35
C PHE A 165 2.67 -11.20 -2.34
N LYS A 166 1.79 -10.75 -3.26
CA LYS A 166 0.34 -11.05 -3.21
C LYS A 166 0.09 -12.55 -3.28
N ASP A 167 0.75 -13.26 -4.19
CA ASP A 167 0.50 -14.70 -4.34
C ASP A 167 0.97 -15.51 -3.13
N SER A 168 2.12 -15.17 -2.52
CA SER A 168 2.60 -15.84 -1.32
C SER A 168 1.67 -15.62 -0.11
N ILE A 169 1.11 -14.41 0.04
CA ILE A 169 0.14 -14.12 1.12
C ILE A 169 -1.19 -14.83 0.88
N ARG A 170 -1.65 -14.94 -0.38
CA ARG A 170 -2.87 -15.70 -0.70
C ARG A 170 -2.73 -17.17 -0.27
N LYS A 171 -1.56 -17.77 -0.54
CA LYS A 171 -1.26 -19.13 -0.10
C LYS A 171 -1.28 -19.27 1.43
N VAL A 172 -0.84 -18.25 2.18
CA VAL A 172 -0.91 -18.25 3.66
C VAL A 172 -2.36 -18.36 4.13
N PHE A 173 -3.26 -17.56 3.52
CA PHE A 173 -4.68 -17.63 3.83
C PHE A 173 -5.28 -19.01 3.53
N ASP A 174 -4.93 -19.59 2.40
CA ASP A 174 -5.46 -20.90 2.01
C ASP A 174 -4.93 -22.01 2.93
N ALA A 175 -3.66 -21.94 3.34
CA ALA A 175 -3.07 -22.87 4.31
C ALA A 175 -3.78 -22.81 5.67
N LEU A 176 -3.94 -21.61 6.24
CA LEU A 176 -4.63 -21.42 7.53
C LEU A 176 -6.10 -21.92 7.47
N ASN A 177 -6.84 -21.55 6.41
CA ASN A 177 -8.22 -22.01 6.24
C ASN A 177 -8.33 -23.54 6.13
N ASN A 178 -7.35 -24.21 5.53
CA ASN A 178 -7.33 -25.66 5.44
C ASN A 178 -6.98 -26.33 6.78
N TRP A 179 -6.17 -25.67 7.61
CA TRP A 179 -5.81 -26.16 8.92
C TRP A 179 -6.92 -25.99 9.95
N ASP A 180 -7.69 -24.89 9.90
CA ASP A 180 -8.84 -24.67 10.80
C ASP A 180 -10.03 -25.61 10.52
N ARG A 181 -10.05 -26.28 9.37
CA ARG A 181 -11.12 -27.21 8.95
C ARG A 181 -10.86 -28.68 9.34
N ASN A 182 -9.66 -28.99 9.82
CA ASN A 182 -9.21 -30.35 10.18
C ASN A 182 -8.95 -30.45 11.68
#